data_AF-A0A9X3S768-F1
#
_entry.id   AF-A0A9X3S768-F1
#
_cell.length_a   1.000
_cell.length_b   1.000
_cell.length_c   1.000
_cell.angle_alpha   90.00
_cell.angle_beta   90.00
_cell.angle_gamma   90.00
#
_symmetry.space_group_name_H-M   'P 1'
#
loop_
_entity.id
_entity.type
_entity.pdbx_description
1 polymer ?
#
loop_
_entity_poly.entity_id
_entity_poly.type
_entity_poly.pdbx_seq_one_letter_code
_entity_poly.pdbx_strand_id
1 'polypeptide(L)'
;MSVLSGMSRLAEEGFARAALQSGCHFSAGLAEARALMASGRPDEAENVLATLAAPNARGEVTLALVRARNLFFALNRSADAEAALRAGEEALAARGLAGSPASLARTGKDAVRGFTGSGAPLVRTSADAPAARTLPASLGAMELHALRARFAFAQGDPRAALAMAAPVEADPTAPDAARVRAAVAMAEALAVCGRRDEAIAVARRWEPACVRYLAGAQALAHWLAGSLPEATYEAERSYAAATDPQGWAVAALLLGHVWLSRGDTDAALRWFRESSVLLRACDPVGMRPAALAGIAQAAAQAGDAAHAAKAIAELDRLPHTSGRGVGEELGLARAWAAYALGDHTRAIALATAVLATAEARGADGFAARARTELARLAA
;
A
#
# COMPACT_ATOMS: atom_id res chain seq x y z
N MET A 1 -25.67 -13.41 -5.94
CA MET A 1 -24.71 -12.46 -5.30
C MET A 1 -24.52 -11.13 -6.05
N SER A 2 -24.97 -10.97 -7.31
CA SER A 2 -24.80 -9.69 -8.06
C SER A 2 -25.75 -8.56 -7.59
N VAL A 3 -26.96 -8.91 -7.14
CA VAL A 3 -28.01 -7.91 -6.79
C VAL A 3 -27.73 -7.17 -5.48
N LEU A 4 -27.15 -7.83 -4.47
CA LEU A 4 -26.82 -7.22 -3.18
C LEU A 4 -25.64 -6.21 -3.29
N SER A 5 -24.71 -6.42 -4.24
CA SER A 5 -23.61 -5.48 -4.51
C SER A 5 -24.10 -4.23 -5.26
N GLY A 6 -25.07 -4.37 -6.16
CA GLY A 6 -25.70 -3.24 -6.85
C GLY A 6 -26.55 -2.35 -5.92
N MET A 7 -27.23 -2.94 -4.94
CA MET A 7 -28.04 -2.20 -3.97
C MET A 7 -27.19 -1.36 -2.99
N SER A 8 -26.01 -1.84 -2.61
CA SER A 8 -25.06 -1.05 -1.78
C SER A 8 -24.53 0.17 -2.53
N ARG A 9 -24.26 0.04 -3.82
CA ARG A 9 -23.70 1.12 -4.66
C ARG A 9 -24.69 2.25 -4.92
N LEU A 10 -25.95 1.91 -5.23
CA LEU A 10 -27.01 2.91 -5.41
C LEU A 10 -27.36 3.63 -4.10
N ALA A 11 -27.25 2.93 -2.97
CA ALA A 11 -27.41 3.54 -1.65
C ALA A 11 -26.28 4.52 -1.31
N GLU A 12 -25.02 4.20 -1.64
CA GLU A 12 -23.87 5.09 -1.46
C GLU A 12 -23.94 6.34 -2.35
N GLU A 13 -24.31 6.18 -3.63
CA GLU A 13 -24.53 7.31 -4.54
C GLU A 13 -25.69 8.21 -4.09
N GLY A 14 -26.78 7.61 -3.61
CA GLY A 14 -27.91 8.33 -3.03
C GLY A 14 -27.55 9.11 -1.76
N PHE A 15 -26.72 8.52 -0.90
CA PHE A 15 -26.23 9.16 0.32
C PHE A 15 -25.27 10.31 0.02
N ALA A 16 -24.38 10.15 -0.95
CA ALA A 16 -23.48 11.21 -1.41
C ALA A 16 -24.27 12.40 -1.98
N ARG A 17 -25.31 12.14 -2.77
CA ARG A 17 -26.18 13.19 -3.34
C ARG A 17 -27.00 13.93 -2.28
N ALA A 18 -27.51 13.23 -1.26
CA ALA A 18 -28.18 13.85 -0.11
C ALA A 18 -27.21 14.65 0.78
N ALA A 19 -25.96 14.19 0.95
CA ALA A 19 -24.93 14.92 1.69
C ALA A 19 -24.45 16.20 0.98
N LEU A 20 -24.41 16.21 -0.36
CA LEU A 20 -24.17 17.40 -1.17
C LEU A 20 -25.27 18.46 -0.97
N GLN A 21 -26.53 18.03 -0.83
CA GLN A 21 -27.65 18.91 -0.51
C GLN A 21 -27.61 19.45 0.93
N SER A 22 -26.80 18.84 1.81
CA SER A 22 -26.66 19.20 3.23
C SER A 22 -25.44 20.09 3.52
N GLY A 23 -24.69 20.53 2.50
CA GLY A 23 -23.47 21.35 2.66
C GLY A 23 -22.20 20.55 3.00
N CYS A 24 -22.26 19.22 3.04
CA CYS A 24 -21.12 18.34 3.35
C CYS A 24 -20.28 18.00 2.10
N HIS A 25 -19.96 19.01 1.28
CA HIS A 25 -19.33 18.83 -0.03
C HIS A 25 -18.02 18.04 0.02
N PHE A 26 -17.16 18.29 1.02
CA PHE A 26 -15.89 17.59 1.16
C PHE A 26 -16.06 16.09 1.44
N SER A 27 -16.89 15.74 2.43
CA SER A 27 -17.10 14.34 2.83
C SER A 27 -17.81 13.54 1.74
N ALA A 28 -18.80 14.15 1.07
CA ALA A 28 -19.52 13.52 -0.04
C ALA A 28 -18.58 13.29 -1.24
N GLY A 29 -17.79 14.29 -1.61
CA GLY A 29 -16.83 14.17 -2.69
C GLY A 29 -15.72 13.15 -2.42
N LEU A 30 -15.23 13.05 -1.17
CA LEU A 30 -14.28 12.00 -0.80
C LEU A 30 -14.88 10.59 -0.90
N ALA A 31 -16.16 10.43 -0.54
CA ALA A 31 -16.85 9.15 -0.65
C ALA A 31 -17.06 8.76 -2.12
N GLU A 32 -17.52 9.71 -2.95
CA GLU A 32 -17.67 9.53 -4.39
C GLU A 32 -16.36 9.14 -5.06
N ALA A 33 -15.27 9.88 -4.78
CA ALA A 33 -13.96 9.57 -5.33
C ALA A 33 -13.49 8.15 -4.94
N ARG A 34 -13.70 7.72 -3.69
CA ARG A 34 -13.35 6.36 -3.25
C ARG A 34 -14.17 5.29 -3.97
N ALA A 35 -15.45 5.54 -4.21
CA ALA A 35 -16.31 4.63 -4.97
C ALA A 35 -15.87 4.54 -6.45
N LEU A 36 -15.51 5.67 -7.06
CA LEU A 36 -14.95 5.73 -8.41
C LEU A 36 -13.62 4.96 -8.50
N MET A 37 -12.72 5.13 -7.53
CA MET A 37 -11.47 4.35 -7.46
C MET A 37 -11.76 2.84 -7.34
N ALA A 38 -12.67 2.45 -6.44
CA ALA A 38 -13.02 1.04 -6.24
C ALA A 38 -13.71 0.40 -7.44
N SER A 39 -14.34 1.20 -8.30
CA SER A 39 -15.00 0.76 -9.54
C SER A 39 -14.11 0.86 -10.78
N GLY A 40 -12.81 1.13 -10.62
CA GLY A 40 -11.86 1.17 -11.73
C GLY A 40 -11.95 2.44 -12.59
N ARG A 41 -12.46 3.54 -12.03
CA ARG A 41 -12.57 4.86 -12.68
C ARG A 41 -11.64 5.90 -12.01
N PRO A 42 -10.31 5.67 -12.00
CA PRO A 42 -9.38 6.50 -11.24
C PRO A 42 -9.21 7.92 -11.79
N ASP A 43 -9.36 8.14 -13.10
CA ASP A 43 -9.30 9.49 -13.68
C ASP A 43 -10.49 10.35 -13.23
N GLU A 44 -11.69 9.77 -13.22
CA GLU A 44 -12.89 10.45 -12.75
C GLU A 44 -12.81 10.74 -11.25
N ALA A 45 -12.28 9.78 -10.47
CA ALA A 45 -11.97 10.02 -9.07
C ALA A 45 -11.02 11.20 -8.87
N GLU A 46 -9.96 11.30 -9.68
CA GLU A 46 -9.03 12.44 -9.60
C GLU A 46 -9.70 13.76 -9.96
N ASN A 47 -10.59 13.78 -10.96
CA ASN A 47 -11.35 14.97 -11.31
C ASN A 47 -12.21 15.46 -10.14
N VAL A 48 -12.90 14.54 -9.44
CA VAL A 48 -13.66 14.89 -8.21
C VAL A 48 -12.71 15.43 -7.15
N LEU A 49 -11.64 14.69 -6.82
CA LEU A 49 -10.69 15.06 -5.76
C LEU A 49 -10.03 16.42 -6.00
N ALA A 50 -9.69 16.75 -7.25
CA ALA A 50 -9.04 18.00 -7.62
C ALA A 50 -9.93 19.24 -7.37
N THR A 51 -11.25 19.06 -7.28
CA THR A 51 -12.21 20.16 -7.01
C THR A 51 -12.50 20.35 -5.53
N LEU A 52 -12.09 19.43 -4.66
CA LEU A 52 -12.43 19.48 -3.24
C LEU A 52 -11.58 20.51 -2.50
N ALA A 53 -12.27 21.37 -1.74
CA ALA A 53 -11.64 22.23 -0.74
C ALA A 53 -11.71 21.56 0.64
N ALA A 54 -10.57 21.32 1.27
CA ALA A 54 -10.54 20.75 2.60
C ALA A 54 -11.05 21.76 3.65
N PRO A 55 -11.91 21.34 4.60
CA PRO A 55 -12.46 22.25 5.60
C PRO A 55 -11.46 22.58 6.72
N ASN A 56 -10.46 21.72 6.97
CA ASN A 56 -9.50 21.85 8.06
C ASN A 56 -8.20 21.10 7.76
N ALA A 57 -7.19 21.23 8.63
CA ALA A 57 -5.88 20.59 8.46
C ALA A 57 -5.97 19.05 8.29
N ARG A 58 -6.87 18.38 9.02
CA ARG A 58 -7.09 16.94 8.86
C ARG A 58 -7.68 16.59 7.48
N GLY A 59 -8.54 17.46 6.96
CA GLY A 59 -9.06 17.39 5.60
C GLY A 59 -7.95 17.52 4.55
N GLU A 60 -7.00 18.46 4.74
CA GLU A 60 -5.85 18.63 3.83
C GLU A 60 -5.01 17.35 3.75
N VAL A 61 -4.65 16.78 4.91
CA VAL A 61 -3.90 15.51 4.98
C VAL A 61 -4.68 14.41 4.27
N THR A 62 -5.98 14.27 4.58
CA THR A 62 -6.81 13.21 4.00
C THR A 62 -6.90 13.35 2.47
N LEU A 63 -7.11 14.56 1.97
CA LEU A 63 -7.22 14.83 0.53
C LEU A 63 -5.89 14.54 -0.17
N ALA A 64 -4.77 15.06 0.36
CA ALA A 64 -3.45 14.82 -0.19
C ALA A 64 -3.09 13.33 -0.22
N LEU A 65 -3.36 12.59 0.87
CA LEU A 65 -3.12 11.14 0.92
C LEU A 65 -3.94 10.36 -0.11
N VAL A 66 -5.23 10.69 -0.28
CA VAL A 66 -6.12 9.99 -1.23
C VAL A 66 -5.71 10.30 -2.67
N ARG A 67 -5.49 11.58 -3.00
CA ARG A 67 -5.03 12.01 -4.33
C ARG A 67 -3.69 11.39 -4.69
N ALA A 68 -2.70 11.51 -3.81
CA ALA A 68 -1.37 10.97 -4.06
C ALA A 68 -1.41 9.46 -4.32
N ARG A 69 -2.22 8.70 -3.55
CA ARG A 69 -2.38 7.26 -3.79
C ARG A 69 -3.05 6.95 -5.12
N ASN A 70 -4.09 7.68 -5.49
CA ASN A 70 -4.78 7.49 -6.78
C ASN A 70 -3.84 7.78 -7.96
N LEU A 71 -3.18 8.93 -7.93
CA LEU A 71 -2.21 9.36 -8.94
C LEU A 71 -1.06 8.35 -9.06
N PHE A 72 -0.50 7.91 -7.93
CA PHE A 72 0.64 7.00 -7.93
C PHE A 72 0.25 5.59 -8.38
N PHE A 73 -0.70 4.96 -7.69
CA PHE A 73 -0.98 3.54 -7.85
C PHE A 73 -1.93 3.25 -9.01
N ALA A 74 -3.00 4.02 -9.17
CA ALA A 74 -3.99 3.73 -10.20
C ALA A 74 -3.64 4.38 -11.55
N LEU A 75 -3.12 5.62 -11.54
CA LEU A 75 -2.84 6.38 -12.76
C LEU A 75 -1.38 6.32 -13.22
N ASN A 76 -0.48 5.76 -12.42
CA ASN A 76 0.96 5.68 -12.72
C ASN A 76 1.61 7.06 -12.98
N ARG A 77 1.13 8.09 -12.29
CA ARG A 77 1.57 9.50 -12.39
C ARG A 77 2.39 9.89 -11.15
N SER A 78 3.57 9.30 -10.98
CA SER A 78 4.40 9.46 -9.77
C SER A 78 4.80 10.91 -9.48
N ALA A 79 5.11 11.70 -10.52
CA ALA A 79 5.44 13.12 -10.37
C ALA A 79 4.26 13.94 -9.83
N ASP A 80 3.05 13.66 -10.32
CA ASP A 80 1.83 14.35 -9.88
C ASP A 80 1.43 13.92 -8.46
N ALA A 81 1.66 12.65 -8.10
CA ALA A 81 1.47 12.17 -6.75
C ALA A 81 2.37 12.92 -5.75
N GLU A 82 3.65 13.11 -6.09
CA GLU A 82 4.57 13.90 -5.27
C GLU A 82 4.16 15.38 -5.21
N ALA A 83 3.68 15.95 -6.33
CA ALA A 83 3.13 17.30 -6.34
C ALA A 83 1.91 17.44 -5.43
N ALA A 84 1.01 16.45 -5.38
CA ALA A 84 -0.14 16.44 -4.48
C ALA A 84 0.28 16.38 -3.01
N LEU A 85 1.36 15.65 -2.67
CA LEU A 85 1.90 15.62 -1.31
C LEU A 85 2.49 16.97 -0.90
N ARG A 86 3.31 17.59 -1.77
CA ARG A 86 3.86 18.93 -1.52
C ARG A 86 2.77 19.98 -1.35
N ALA A 87 1.75 19.97 -2.20
CA ALA A 87 0.61 20.89 -2.08
C ALA A 87 -0.12 20.72 -0.73
N GLY A 88 -0.25 19.47 -0.24
CA GLY A 88 -0.78 19.20 1.10
C GLY A 88 0.08 19.78 2.22
N GLU A 89 1.40 19.68 2.12
CA GLU A 89 2.35 20.27 3.09
C GLU A 89 2.29 21.80 3.11
N GLU A 90 2.25 22.42 1.93
CA GLU A 90 2.11 23.87 1.77
C GLU A 90 0.78 24.37 2.37
N ALA A 91 -0.33 23.65 2.13
CA ALA A 91 -1.64 23.98 2.70
C ALA A 91 -1.65 23.86 4.24
N LEU A 92 -0.97 22.84 4.79
CA LEU A 92 -0.80 22.69 6.23
C LEU A 92 0.04 23.83 6.83
N ALA A 93 1.14 24.21 6.19
CA ALA A 93 1.99 25.31 6.62
C ALA A 93 1.21 26.65 6.63
N ALA A 94 0.47 26.93 5.56
CA ALA A 94 -0.37 28.13 5.45
C ALA A 94 -1.42 28.21 6.57
N ARG A 95 -2.07 27.09 6.91
CA ARG A 95 -3.03 27.03 8.03
C ARG A 95 -2.37 27.14 9.40
N GLY A 96 -1.17 26.59 9.57
CA GLY A 96 -0.37 26.73 10.78
C GLY A 96 0.01 28.19 11.05
N LEU A 97 0.35 28.95 10.00
CA LEU A 97 0.63 30.39 10.09
C LEU A 97 -0.63 31.20 10.42
N ALA A 98 -1.79 30.84 9.87
CA ALA A 98 -3.07 31.50 10.16
C ALA A 98 -3.56 31.29 11.61
N GLY A 99 -3.12 30.23 12.28
CA GLY A 99 -3.45 29.91 13.68
C GLY A 99 -2.51 30.54 14.74
N SER A 100 -1.52 31.34 14.34
CA SER A 100 -0.59 32.01 15.25
C SER A 100 -1.24 33.24 15.93
N PRO A 101 -0.94 33.58 17.21
CA PRO A 101 -1.79 34.43 18.06
C PRO A 101 -1.93 35.91 17.66
N ALA A 102 -1.40 36.34 16.52
CA ALA A 102 -1.65 37.69 15.98
C ALA A 102 -3.09 37.89 15.47
N SER A 103 -3.85 36.82 15.19
CA SER A 103 -5.24 36.92 14.69
C SER A 103 -6.31 36.94 15.78
N LEU A 104 -5.98 36.58 17.03
CA LEU A 104 -6.90 36.58 18.18
C LEU A 104 -6.96 37.91 18.95
N ALA A 105 -6.11 38.89 18.60
CA ALA A 105 -6.05 40.18 19.29
C ALA A 105 -7.13 41.21 18.87
N ARG A 106 -8.09 40.84 18.00
CA ARG A 106 -9.08 41.79 17.46
C ARG A 106 -10.54 41.58 17.89
N THR A 107 -10.81 40.67 18.81
CA THR A 107 -12.16 40.51 19.38
C THR A 107 -12.07 40.30 20.88
N GLY A 108 -11.99 41.40 21.63
CA GLY A 108 -11.82 41.37 23.09
C GLY A 108 -11.91 42.74 23.74
N LYS A 109 -12.76 43.63 23.22
CA LYS A 109 -13.32 44.74 23.98
C LYS A 109 -14.83 44.61 23.84
N ASP A 110 -15.43 43.89 24.78
CA ASP A 110 -16.74 44.13 25.39
C ASP A 110 -17.21 42.90 26.18
N ALA A 111 -17.87 43.14 27.31
CA ALA A 111 -18.37 42.22 28.37
C ALA A 111 -17.42 42.04 29.58
N VAL A 112 -17.38 42.95 30.56
CA VAL A 112 -18.35 43.20 31.69
C VAL A 112 -18.40 42.02 32.68
N ARG A 113 -17.68 42.15 33.80
CA ARG A 113 -18.15 42.29 35.21
C ARG A 113 -19.10 41.19 35.74
N GLY A 114 -18.60 40.47 36.75
CA GLY A 114 -19.28 40.14 38.01
C GLY A 114 -20.14 38.87 38.05
N PHE A 115 -19.78 37.90 38.90
CA PHE A 115 -20.59 37.44 40.05
C PHE A 115 -19.88 36.30 40.82
N THR A 116 -20.01 36.33 42.15
CA THR A 116 -19.44 35.40 43.16
C THR A 116 -20.47 34.33 43.55
N GLY A 117 -20.04 33.10 43.88
CA GLY A 117 -20.92 32.16 44.61
C GLY A 117 -20.51 30.69 44.60
N SER A 118 -20.39 30.11 45.80
CA SER A 118 -20.00 28.73 46.14
C SER A 118 -21.18 27.74 46.12
N GLY A 119 -20.91 26.43 45.93
CA GLY A 119 -21.77 25.34 46.42
C GLY A 119 -22.05 24.19 45.43
N ALA A 120 -21.61 22.97 45.77
CA ALA A 120 -21.63 21.73 44.99
C ALA A 120 -23.03 21.02 44.96
N PRO A 121 -23.12 19.71 44.61
CA PRO A 121 -22.91 19.08 43.29
C PRO A 121 -24.19 18.34 42.83
N LEU A 122 -24.40 18.09 41.52
CA LEU A 122 -25.32 17.02 41.07
C LEU A 122 -25.05 16.57 39.62
N VAL A 123 -25.50 15.36 39.36
CA VAL A 123 -25.18 14.40 38.28
C VAL A 123 -25.84 14.70 36.93
N ARG A 124 -25.22 14.17 35.84
CA ARG A 124 -25.67 14.04 34.42
C ARG A 124 -25.54 15.32 33.58
N THR A 125 -25.06 15.31 32.34
CA THR A 125 -25.32 14.39 31.20
C THR A 125 -24.14 14.29 30.23
N SER A 126 -24.06 13.16 29.53
CA SER A 126 -23.29 12.96 28.30
C SER A 126 -23.79 13.88 27.18
N ALA A 127 -22.94 14.76 26.69
CA ALA A 127 -23.10 15.43 25.39
C ALA A 127 -21.79 16.16 25.04
N ASP A 128 -20.74 15.42 24.69
CA ASP A 128 -19.63 15.97 23.91
C ASP A 128 -19.48 15.13 22.65
N ALA A 129 -20.03 15.66 21.55
CA ALA A 129 -19.62 15.27 20.22
C ALA A 129 -18.13 15.61 20.05
N PRO A 130 -17.31 14.74 19.43
CA PRO A 130 -15.88 15.00 19.37
C PRO A 130 -15.62 16.17 18.41
N ALA A 131 -15.33 17.35 18.95
CA ALA A 131 -14.71 18.42 18.22
C ALA A 131 -13.48 17.85 17.50
N ALA A 132 -13.42 18.04 16.18
CA ALA A 132 -12.32 17.59 15.34
C ALA A 132 -11.00 18.16 15.88
N ARG A 133 -10.25 17.34 16.63
CA ARG A 133 -8.90 17.70 17.12
C ARG A 133 -8.08 18.17 15.93
N THR A 134 -7.72 19.45 15.94
CA THR A 134 -6.90 20.05 14.91
C THR A 134 -5.50 19.45 15.03
N LEU A 135 -5.07 18.67 14.03
CA LEU A 135 -3.71 18.18 13.97
C LEU A 135 -2.76 19.38 13.73
N PRO A 136 -1.70 19.54 14.54
CA PRO A 136 -0.62 20.47 14.23
C PRO A 136 -0.08 20.22 12.82
N ALA A 137 0.27 21.29 12.10
CA ALA A 137 0.78 21.20 10.73
C ALA A 137 2.00 20.27 10.59
N SER A 138 2.87 20.24 11.61
CA SER A 138 4.04 19.35 11.67
C SER A 138 3.64 17.87 11.77
N LEU A 139 2.59 17.53 12.51
CA LEU A 139 2.12 16.14 12.67
C LEU A 139 1.42 15.63 11.40
N GLY A 140 0.66 16.49 10.72
CA GLY A 140 0.05 16.16 9.43
C GLY A 140 1.10 15.90 8.33
N ALA A 141 2.19 16.67 8.33
CA ALA A 141 3.30 16.47 7.40
C ALA A 141 3.98 15.10 7.57
N MET A 142 4.06 14.55 8.79
CA MET A 142 4.62 13.21 9.04
C MET A 142 3.81 12.11 8.37
N GLU A 143 2.48 12.25 8.30
CA GLU A 143 1.63 11.29 7.60
C GLU A 143 1.88 11.28 6.09
N LEU A 144 2.10 12.46 5.50
CA LEU A 144 2.45 12.62 4.09
C LEU A 144 3.85 12.08 3.80
N HIS A 145 4.82 12.36 4.68
CA HIS A 145 6.17 11.80 4.61
C HIS A 145 6.17 10.26 4.68
N ALA A 146 5.40 9.67 5.59
CA ALA A 146 5.26 8.22 5.69
C ALA A 146 4.65 7.58 4.42
N LEU A 147 3.78 8.30 3.70
CA LEU A 147 3.27 7.82 2.41
C LEU A 147 4.36 7.84 1.32
N ARG A 148 5.27 8.83 1.33
CA ARG A 148 6.41 8.83 0.40
C ARG A 148 7.32 7.63 0.59
N ALA A 149 7.53 7.19 1.84
CA ALA A 149 8.29 5.97 2.10
C ALA A 149 7.65 4.74 1.40
N ARG A 150 6.31 4.66 1.37
CA ARG A 150 5.61 3.60 0.61
C ARG A 150 5.80 3.74 -0.90
N PHE A 151 5.84 4.96 -1.43
CA PHE A 151 6.11 5.18 -2.86
C PHE A 151 7.54 4.81 -3.25
N ALA A 152 8.52 5.12 -2.40
CA ALA A 152 9.90 4.70 -2.58
C ALA A 152 10.01 3.17 -2.60
N PHE A 153 9.36 2.49 -1.64
CA PHE A 153 9.31 1.03 -1.62
C PHE A 153 8.63 0.46 -2.88
N ALA A 154 7.48 1.01 -3.27
CA ALA A 154 6.76 0.59 -4.46
C ALA A 154 7.59 0.80 -5.73
N GLN A 155 8.46 1.81 -5.77
CA GLN A 155 9.43 2.03 -6.85
C GLN A 155 10.61 1.05 -6.85
N GLY A 156 10.65 0.16 -5.85
CA GLY A 156 11.72 -0.78 -5.56
C GLY A 156 13.02 -0.08 -5.14
N ASP A 157 12.90 1.03 -4.40
CA ASP A 157 14.00 1.59 -3.63
C ASP A 157 13.77 1.32 -2.13
N PRO A 158 14.08 0.10 -1.66
CA PRO A 158 13.88 -0.26 -0.26
C PRO A 158 14.78 0.56 0.67
N ARG A 159 15.96 1.00 0.22
CA ARG A 159 16.88 1.81 1.03
C ARG A 159 16.32 3.21 1.27
N ALA A 160 15.82 3.88 0.23
CA ALA A 160 15.14 5.17 0.38
C ALA A 160 13.88 5.03 1.25
N ALA A 161 13.09 3.97 1.05
CA ALA A 161 11.92 3.70 1.89
C ALA A 161 12.29 3.61 3.38
N LEU A 162 13.37 2.90 3.72
CA LEU A 162 13.87 2.80 5.11
C LEU A 162 14.34 4.14 5.65
N ALA A 163 15.12 4.89 4.87
CA ALA A 163 15.64 6.20 5.27
C ALA A 163 14.51 7.19 5.59
N MET A 164 13.39 7.11 4.88
CA MET A 164 12.21 7.95 5.10
C MET A 164 11.32 7.44 6.24
N ALA A 165 11.12 6.13 6.35
CA ALA A 165 10.20 5.55 7.33
C ALA A 165 10.77 5.50 8.75
N ALA A 166 12.06 5.17 8.91
CA ALA A 166 12.65 4.92 10.23
C ALA A 166 12.56 6.11 11.19
N PRO A 167 12.81 7.37 10.77
CA PRO A 167 12.66 8.53 11.66
C PRO A 167 11.22 8.71 12.14
N VAL A 168 10.22 8.46 11.29
CA VAL A 168 8.80 8.61 11.64
C VAL A 168 8.34 7.51 12.59
N GLU A 169 8.75 6.25 12.38
CA GLU A 169 8.39 5.14 13.26
C GLU A 169 8.96 5.30 14.68
N ALA A 170 10.21 5.77 14.76
CA ALA A 170 10.96 5.94 15.99
C ALA A 170 10.52 7.16 16.82
N ASP A 171 9.87 8.16 16.20
CA ASP A 171 9.45 9.38 16.88
C ASP A 171 8.20 9.11 17.76
N PRO A 172 8.31 9.20 19.11
CA PRO A 172 7.18 8.97 20.02
C PRO A 172 6.13 10.09 19.96
N THR A 173 6.47 11.24 19.38
CA THR A 173 5.55 12.38 19.22
C THR A 173 4.74 12.30 17.92
N ALA A 174 5.12 11.41 16.99
CA ALA A 174 4.42 11.21 15.74
C ALA A 174 3.02 10.59 15.97
N PRO A 175 2.00 10.97 15.18
CA PRO A 175 0.69 10.34 15.27
C PRO A 175 0.77 8.85 14.94
N ASP A 176 0.00 8.02 15.64
CA ASP A 176 -0.07 6.58 15.39
C ASP A 176 -0.34 6.25 13.92
N ALA A 177 -1.20 7.01 13.24
CA ALA A 177 -1.47 6.82 11.81
C ALA A 177 -0.22 7.01 10.92
N ALA A 178 0.66 7.96 11.27
CA ALA A 178 1.93 8.17 10.58
C ALA A 178 2.90 7.02 10.89
N ARG A 179 3.02 6.65 12.17
CA ARG A 179 3.93 5.60 12.65
C ARG A 179 3.56 4.23 12.09
N VAL A 180 2.27 3.86 12.06
CA VAL A 180 1.77 2.64 11.44
C VAL A 180 2.08 2.62 9.94
N ARG A 181 1.87 3.74 9.23
CA ARG A 181 2.16 3.83 7.79
C ARG A 181 3.65 3.69 7.51
N ALA A 182 4.49 4.31 8.33
CA ALA A 182 5.93 4.17 8.26
C ALA A 182 6.37 2.74 8.58
N ALA A 183 5.79 2.13 9.61
CA ALA A 183 6.08 0.75 10.01
C ALA A 183 5.76 -0.26 8.92
N VAL A 184 4.66 -0.09 8.17
CA VAL A 184 4.36 -0.95 6.99
C VAL A 184 5.45 -0.83 5.94
N ALA A 185 5.82 0.39 5.54
CA ALA A 185 6.89 0.62 4.55
C ALA A 185 8.24 0.05 5.03
N MET A 186 8.55 0.27 6.31
CA MET A 186 9.78 -0.17 6.94
C MET A 186 9.86 -1.69 7.02
N ALA A 187 8.79 -2.37 7.45
CA ALA A 187 8.77 -3.83 7.54
C ALA A 187 8.93 -4.48 6.15
N GLU A 188 8.23 -3.99 5.14
CA GLU A 188 8.35 -4.45 3.75
C GLU A 188 9.78 -4.22 3.21
N ALA A 189 10.35 -3.03 3.43
CA ALA A 189 11.69 -2.71 2.97
C ALA A 189 12.81 -3.47 3.72
N LEU A 190 12.68 -3.67 5.04
CA LEU A 190 13.60 -4.50 5.83
C LEU A 190 13.61 -5.94 5.34
N ALA A 191 12.44 -6.50 5.03
CA ALA A 191 12.30 -7.84 4.46
C ALA A 191 13.07 -7.95 3.14
N VAL A 192 12.87 -6.99 2.23
CA VAL A 192 13.56 -6.95 0.93
C VAL A 192 15.07 -6.79 1.07
N CYS A 193 15.55 -5.99 2.04
CA CYS A 193 16.97 -5.87 2.39
C CYS A 193 17.54 -7.06 3.18
N GLY A 194 16.82 -8.18 3.30
CA GLY A 194 17.31 -9.38 3.99
C GLY A 194 17.39 -9.25 5.52
N ARG A 195 16.87 -8.17 6.10
CA ARG A 195 16.88 -7.88 7.54
C ARG A 195 15.64 -8.47 8.22
N ARG A 196 15.48 -9.79 8.11
CA ARG A 196 14.28 -10.54 8.53
C ARG A 196 13.85 -10.22 9.97
N ASP A 197 14.77 -10.34 10.92
CA ASP A 197 14.41 -10.25 12.35
C ASP A 197 13.93 -8.84 12.73
N GLU A 198 14.54 -7.82 12.13
CA GLU A 198 14.11 -6.43 12.31
C GLU A 198 12.75 -6.17 11.63
N ALA A 199 12.52 -6.72 10.44
CA ALA A 199 11.23 -6.62 9.76
C ALA A 199 10.10 -7.20 10.62
N ILE A 200 10.32 -8.39 11.20
CA ILE A 200 9.37 -9.06 12.10
C ILE A 200 9.16 -8.24 13.37
N ALA A 201 10.23 -7.69 13.97
CA ALA A 201 10.14 -6.90 15.19
C ALA A 201 9.28 -5.63 14.98
N VAL A 202 9.49 -4.91 13.87
CA VAL A 202 8.67 -3.75 13.51
C VAL A 202 7.23 -4.18 13.24
N ALA A 203 7.03 -5.25 12.47
CA ALA A 203 5.68 -5.69 12.11
C ALA A 203 4.86 -6.10 13.33
N ARG A 204 5.43 -6.92 14.23
CA ARG A 204 4.74 -7.37 15.46
C ARG A 204 4.38 -6.23 16.40
N ARG A 205 5.26 -5.22 16.51
CA ARG A 205 5.01 -4.02 17.34
C ARG A 205 3.72 -3.30 16.92
N TRP A 206 3.49 -3.20 15.61
CA TRP A 206 2.40 -2.41 15.04
C TRP A 206 1.20 -3.24 14.59
N GLU A 207 1.31 -4.57 14.65
CA GLU A 207 0.30 -5.52 14.16
C GLU A 207 -1.11 -5.24 14.70
N PRO A 208 -1.32 -4.93 16.00
CA PRO A 208 -2.65 -4.65 16.52
C PRO A 208 -3.38 -3.50 15.82
N ALA A 209 -2.63 -2.55 15.24
CA ALA A 209 -3.19 -1.42 14.52
C ALA A 209 -3.43 -1.71 13.02
N CYS A 210 -2.79 -2.74 12.46
CA CYS A 210 -2.79 -2.97 11.01
C CYS A 210 -2.48 -4.41 10.58
N VAL A 211 -3.15 -5.39 11.20
CA VAL A 211 -2.86 -6.83 11.06
C VAL A 211 -2.70 -7.27 9.60
N ARG A 212 -3.59 -6.86 8.70
CA ARG A 212 -3.59 -7.32 7.30
C ARG A 212 -2.29 -6.97 6.56
N TYR A 213 -1.70 -5.81 6.81
CA TYR A 213 -0.48 -5.39 6.11
C TYR A 213 0.76 -5.95 6.80
N LEU A 214 0.73 -6.05 8.13
CA LEU A 214 1.90 -6.41 8.91
C LEU A 214 2.11 -7.93 8.98
N ALA A 215 1.04 -8.73 9.00
CA ALA A 215 1.13 -10.18 8.78
C ALA A 215 1.69 -10.49 7.38
N GLY A 216 1.25 -9.77 6.34
CA GLY A 216 1.81 -9.88 4.99
C GLY A 216 3.30 -9.51 4.91
N ALA A 217 3.72 -8.45 5.61
CA ALA A 217 5.14 -8.08 5.70
C ALA A 217 5.98 -9.13 6.45
N GLN A 218 5.44 -9.77 7.51
CA GLN A 218 6.09 -10.90 8.17
C GLN A 218 6.22 -12.10 7.24
N ALA A 219 5.17 -12.43 6.48
CA ALA A 219 5.21 -13.51 5.50
C ALA A 219 6.29 -13.28 4.43
N LEU A 220 6.38 -12.05 3.90
CA LEU A 220 7.43 -11.64 2.97
C LEU A 220 8.83 -11.80 3.58
N ALA A 221 9.03 -11.37 4.83
CA ALA A 221 10.30 -11.49 5.54
C ALA A 221 10.72 -12.96 5.72
N HIS A 222 9.80 -13.81 6.17
CA HIS A 222 10.06 -15.24 6.34
C HIS A 222 10.32 -15.93 5.00
N TRP A 223 9.54 -15.59 3.96
CA TRP A 223 9.71 -16.17 2.63
C TRP A 223 11.08 -15.86 2.04
N LEU A 224 11.49 -14.58 2.00
CA LEU A 224 12.78 -14.18 1.44
C LEU A 224 13.97 -14.72 2.23
N ALA A 225 13.79 -15.00 3.52
CA ALA A 225 14.79 -15.65 4.36
C ALA A 225 14.76 -17.19 4.30
N GLY A 226 13.85 -17.79 3.53
CA GLY A 226 13.72 -19.24 3.40
C GLY A 226 13.09 -19.95 4.61
N SER A 227 12.53 -19.23 5.57
CA SER A 227 11.79 -19.78 6.73
C SER A 227 10.36 -20.14 6.31
N LEU A 228 10.24 -21.17 5.46
CA LEU A 228 8.99 -21.48 4.75
C LEU A 228 7.80 -21.87 5.66
N PRO A 229 7.95 -22.62 6.77
CA PRO A 229 6.83 -22.91 7.67
C PRO A 229 6.22 -21.64 8.28
N GLU A 230 7.06 -20.73 8.77
CA GLU A 230 6.62 -19.45 9.32
C GLU A 230 6.04 -18.55 8.22
N ALA A 231 6.62 -18.57 7.01
CA ALA A 231 6.08 -17.84 5.87
C ALA A 231 4.67 -18.30 5.51
N THR A 232 4.41 -19.62 5.51
CA THR A 232 3.06 -20.17 5.28
C THR A 232 2.08 -19.67 6.34
N TYR A 233 2.43 -19.81 7.63
CA TYR A 233 1.57 -19.39 8.74
C TYR A 233 1.19 -17.91 8.63
N GLU A 234 2.18 -17.04 8.40
CA GLU A 234 1.94 -15.59 8.30
C GLU A 234 1.16 -15.21 7.04
N ALA A 235 1.38 -15.89 5.92
CA ALA A 235 0.63 -15.65 4.68
C ALA A 235 -0.84 -16.08 4.82
N GLU A 236 -1.11 -17.22 5.47
CA GLU A 236 -2.47 -17.68 5.79
C GLU A 236 -3.18 -16.72 6.75
N ARG A 237 -2.45 -16.22 7.76
CA ARG A 237 -2.96 -15.21 8.70
C ARG A 237 -3.31 -13.90 8.00
N SER A 238 -2.44 -13.44 7.09
CA SER A 238 -2.71 -12.28 6.23
C SER A 238 -3.94 -12.50 5.35
N TYR A 239 -4.11 -13.70 4.80
CA TYR A 239 -5.25 -14.07 3.97
C TYR A 239 -6.57 -14.06 4.78
N ALA A 240 -6.56 -14.68 5.96
CA ALA A 240 -7.71 -14.72 6.86
C ALA A 240 -8.11 -13.33 7.39
N ALA A 241 -7.14 -12.44 7.57
CA ALA A 241 -7.38 -11.07 8.01
C ALA A 241 -7.79 -10.10 6.89
N ALA A 242 -7.72 -10.51 5.62
CA ALA A 242 -8.09 -9.67 4.51
C ALA A 242 -9.62 -9.48 4.42
N THR A 243 -10.02 -8.24 4.13
CA THR A 243 -11.43 -7.80 4.11
C THR A 243 -11.87 -7.29 2.73
N ASP A 244 -10.98 -7.31 1.76
CA ASP A 244 -11.20 -6.76 0.42
C ASP A 244 -10.44 -7.58 -0.65
N PRO A 245 -10.87 -7.53 -1.93
CA PRO A 245 -10.25 -8.28 -3.02
C PRO A 245 -8.75 -8.05 -3.18
N GLN A 246 -8.26 -6.84 -2.93
CA GLN A 246 -6.83 -6.53 -3.03
C GLN A 246 -6.04 -7.24 -1.92
N GLY A 247 -6.55 -7.24 -0.69
CA GLY A 247 -5.96 -7.95 0.43
C GLY A 247 -5.85 -9.45 0.18
N TRP A 248 -6.94 -10.08 -0.28
CA TRP A 248 -6.92 -11.51 -0.64
C TRP A 248 -5.95 -11.79 -1.79
N ALA A 249 -5.90 -10.93 -2.80
CA ALA A 249 -5.01 -11.11 -3.93
C ALA A 249 -3.53 -11.06 -3.55
N VAL A 250 -3.13 -10.12 -2.69
CA VAL A 250 -1.75 -9.98 -2.22
C VAL A 250 -1.36 -11.14 -1.31
N ALA A 251 -2.25 -11.57 -0.41
CA ALA A 251 -1.98 -12.73 0.44
C ALA A 251 -1.91 -14.04 -0.38
N ALA A 252 -2.79 -14.22 -1.37
CA ALA A 252 -2.72 -15.35 -2.32
C ALA A 252 -1.42 -15.32 -3.14
N LEU A 253 -0.93 -14.14 -3.56
CA LEU A 253 0.35 -13.99 -4.24
C LEU A 253 1.51 -14.50 -3.36
N LEU A 254 1.55 -14.09 -2.08
CA LEU A 254 2.55 -14.54 -1.11
C LEU A 254 2.47 -16.06 -0.89
N LEU A 255 1.27 -16.62 -0.72
CA LEU A 255 1.08 -18.06 -0.63
C LEU A 255 1.64 -18.78 -1.87
N GLY A 256 1.35 -18.28 -3.06
CA GLY A 256 1.90 -18.83 -4.30
C GLY A 256 3.43 -18.89 -4.30
N HIS A 257 4.09 -17.82 -3.86
CA HIS A 257 5.55 -17.79 -3.75
C HIS A 257 6.10 -18.74 -2.69
N VAL A 258 5.44 -18.86 -1.53
CA VAL A 258 5.82 -19.81 -0.48
C VAL A 258 5.71 -21.25 -0.98
N TRP A 259 4.59 -21.63 -1.59
CA TRP A 259 4.39 -22.98 -2.13
C TRP A 259 5.35 -23.30 -3.28
N LEU A 260 5.64 -22.33 -4.16
CA LEU A 260 6.63 -22.49 -5.21
C LEU A 260 8.03 -22.74 -4.63
N SER A 261 8.40 -22.03 -3.56
CA SER A 261 9.69 -22.20 -2.88
C SER A 261 9.81 -23.54 -2.14
N ARG A 262 8.67 -24.18 -1.84
CA ARG A 262 8.60 -25.55 -1.29
C ARG A 262 8.67 -26.62 -2.38
N GLY A 263 8.65 -26.24 -3.65
CA GLY A 263 8.64 -27.16 -4.80
C GLY A 263 7.26 -27.70 -5.18
N ASP A 264 6.18 -27.22 -4.55
CA ASP A 264 4.81 -27.62 -4.89
C ASP A 264 4.24 -26.68 -5.95
N THR A 265 4.49 -27.02 -7.22
CA THR A 265 4.08 -26.21 -8.37
C THR A 265 2.57 -26.17 -8.56
N ASP A 266 1.85 -27.22 -8.16
CA ASP A 266 0.39 -27.30 -8.29
C ASP A 266 -0.30 -26.37 -7.29
N ALA A 267 0.11 -26.41 -6.02
CA ALA A 267 -0.37 -25.48 -5.02
C ALA A 267 -0.01 -24.04 -5.38
N ALA A 268 1.22 -23.80 -5.85
CA ALA A 268 1.66 -22.48 -6.29
C ALA A 268 0.78 -21.95 -7.44
N LEU A 269 0.55 -22.75 -8.48
CA LEU A 269 -0.30 -22.38 -9.62
C LEU A 269 -1.72 -22.04 -9.19
N ARG A 270 -2.30 -22.80 -8.26
CA ARG A 270 -3.64 -22.52 -7.71
C ARG A 270 -3.68 -21.12 -7.09
N TRP A 271 -2.73 -20.80 -6.21
CA TRP A 271 -2.68 -19.51 -5.52
C TRP A 271 -2.39 -18.33 -6.45
N PHE A 272 -1.46 -18.47 -7.39
CA PHE A 272 -1.18 -17.42 -8.36
C PHE A 272 -2.37 -17.16 -9.30
N ARG A 273 -3.13 -18.20 -9.68
CA ARG A 273 -4.36 -18.04 -10.46
C ARG A 273 -5.43 -17.28 -9.67
N GLU A 274 -5.62 -17.62 -8.41
CA GLU A 274 -6.56 -16.92 -7.53
C GLU A 274 -6.19 -15.43 -7.41
N SER A 275 -4.92 -15.14 -7.14
CA SER A 275 -4.40 -13.76 -7.13
C SER A 275 -4.66 -13.03 -8.45
N SER A 276 -4.33 -13.65 -9.59
CA SER A 276 -4.54 -13.06 -10.92
C SER A 276 -6.02 -12.79 -11.23
N VAL A 277 -6.93 -13.69 -10.83
CA VAL A 277 -8.38 -13.53 -11.01
C VAL A 277 -8.92 -12.36 -10.19
N LEU A 278 -8.51 -12.25 -8.92
CA LEU A 278 -8.95 -11.14 -8.05
C LEU A 278 -8.45 -9.79 -8.61
N LEU A 279 -7.19 -9.72 -9.05
CA LEU A 279 -6.58 -8.52 -9.60
C LEU A 279 -7.14 -8.14 -10.99
N ARG A 280 -7.71 -9.09 -11.74
CA ARG A 280 -8.40 -8.78 -12.99
C ARG A 280 -9.62 -7.87 -12.75
N ALA A 281 -10.30 -8.02 -11.62
CA ALA A 281 -11.47 -7.21 -11.28
C ALA A 281 -11.09 -5.83 -10.72
N CYS A 282 -10.04 -5.75 -9.91
CA CYS A 282 -9.58 -4.51 -9.29
C CYS A 282 -8.09 -4.67 -8.91
N ASP A 283 -7.22 -3.88 -9.53
CA ASP A 283 -5.78 -3.89 -9.25
C ASP A 283 -5.24 -2.46 -9.07
N PRO A 284 -5.65 -1.78 -7.99
CA PRO A 284 -5.20 -0.41 -7.74
C PRO A 284 -3.67 -0.34 -7.62
N VAL A 285 -2.99 -1.40 -7.15
CA VAL A 285 -1.55 -1.41 -6.87
C VAL A 285 -0.72 -2.01 -8.01
N GLY A 286 -1.34 -2.48 -9.10
CA GLY A 286 -0.64 -3.00 -10.27
C GLY A 286 0.15 -4.29 -9.99
N MET A 287 -0.41 -5.19 -9.19
CA MET A 287 0.21 -6.45 -8.77
C MET A 287 -0.08 -7.62 -9.71
N ARG A 288 -1.00 -7.49 -10.67
CA ARG A 288 -1.33 -8.58 -11.62
C ARG A 288 -0.12 -9.06 -12.43
N PRO A 289 0.82 -8.21 -12.85
CA PRO A 289 2.07 -8.66 -13.47
C PRO A 289 2.84 -9.68 -12.61
N ALA A 290 2.92 -9.48 -11.29
CA ALA A 290 3.59 -10.40 -10.38
C ALA A 290 2.87 -11.76 -10.29
N ALA A 291 1.53 -11.76 -10.27
CA ALA A 291 0.75 -13.00 -10.28
C ALA A 291 0.96 -13.79 -11.59
N LEU A 292 0.98 -13.13 -12.75
CA LEU A 292 1.26 -13.78 -14.04
C LEU A 292 2.71 -14.29 -14.13
N ALA A 293 3.68 -13.53 -13.58
CA ALA A 293 5.05 -13.98 -13.45
C ALA A 293 5.16 -15.26 -12.58
N GLY A 294 4.43 -15.30 -11.46
CA GLY A 294 4.32 -16.49 -10.61
C GLY A 294 3.73 -17.69 -11.36
N ILE A 295 2.66 -17.51 -12.14
CA ILE A 295 2.08 -18.57 -12.98
C ILE A 295 3.12 -19.08 -13.99
N ALA A 296 3.80 -18.16 -14.69
CA ALA A 296 4.80 -18.52 -15.70
C ALA A 296 5.94 -19.33 -15.08
N GLN A 297 6.48 -18.89 -13.93
CA GLN A 297 7.54 -19.57 -13.23
C GLN A 297 7.10 -20.95 -12.72
N ALA A 298 5.94 -21.05 -12.08
CA ALA A 298 5.44 -22.32 -11.55
C ALA A 298 5.14 -23.34 -12.67
N ALA A 299 4.53 -22.89 -13.78
CA ALA A 299 4.29 -23.75 -14.95
C ALA A 299 5.60 -24.25 -15.58
N ALA A 300 6.59 -23.36 -15.72
CA ALA A 300 7.90 -23.74 -16.25
C ALA A 300 8.62 -24.76 -15.35
N GLN A 301 8.57 -24.58 -14.03
CA GLN A 301 9.14 -25.54 -13.07
C GLN A 301 8.40 -26.88 -13.06
N ALA A 302 7.12 -26.90 -13.43
CA ALA A 302 6.34 -28.12 -13.64
C ALA A 302 6.59 -28.80 -15.01
N GLY A 303 7.43 -28.22 -15.88
CA GLY A 303 7.68 -28.72 -17.24
C GLY A 303 6.60 -28.35 -18.26
N ASP A 304 5.61 -27.53 -17.89
CA ASP A 304 4.55 -27.06 -18.80
C ASP A 304 4.99 -25.77 -19.52
N ALA A 305 5.88 -25.92 -20.50
CA ALA A 305 6.40 -24.82 -21.29
C ALA A 305 5.31 -24.03 -22.03
N ALA A 306 4.24 -24.71 -22.47
CA ALA A 306 3.14 -24.09 -23.19
C ALA A 306 2.34 -23.14 -22.30
N HIS A 307 2.05 -23.55 -21.07
CA HIS A 307 1.35 -22.70 -20.10
C HIS A 307 2.25 -21.56 -19.60
N ALA A 308 3.55 -21.80 -19.40
CA ALA A 308 4.51 -20.75 -19.09
C ALA A 308 4.56 -19.67 -20.17
N ALA A 309 4.66 -20.07 -21.44
CA ALA A 309 4.66 -19.15 -22.58
C ALA A 309 3.36 -18.34 -22.70
N LYS A 310 2.20 -18.97 -22.45
CA LYS A 310 0.90 -18.26 -22.42
C LYS A 310 0.86 -17.19 -21.33
N ALA A 311 1.37 -17.49 -20.13
CA ALA A 311 1.40 -16.54 -19.03
C ALA A 311 2.35 -15.36 -19.31
N ILE A 312 3.52 -15.60 -19.91
CA ILE A 312 4.43 -14.53 -20.38
C ILE A 312 3.76 -13.68 -21.48
N ALA A 313 3.08 -14.31 -22.44
CA ALA A 313 2.37 -13.58 -23.48
C ALA A 313 1.20 -12.74 -22.94
N GLU A 314 0.52 -13.18 -21.87
CA GLU A 314 -0.48 -12.35 -21.18
C GLU A 314 0.17 -11.20 -20.42
N LEU A 315 1.29 -11.45 -19.74
CA LEU A 315 2.08 -10.44 -19.05
C LEU A 315 2.56 -9.33 -20.01
N ASP A 316 3.06 -9.69 -21.18
CA ASP A 316 3.58 -8.76 -22.20
C ASP A 316 2.50 -7.87 -22.82
N ARG A 317 1.22 -8.26 -22.73
CA ARG A 317 0.09 -7.44 -23.16
C ARG A 317 -0.34 -6.42 -22.11
N LEU A 318 0.09 -6.56 -20.86
CA LEU A 318 -0.23 -5.58 -19.83
C LEU A 318 0.57 -4.30 -20.06
N PRO A 319 -0.02 -3.11 -19.78
CA PRO A 319 0.74 -1.88 -19.77
C PRO A 319 1.98 -2.02 -18.89
N HIS A 320 3.14 -1.64 -19.41
CA HIS A 320 4.40 -1.73 -18.68
C HIS A 320 4.33 -0.84 -17.44
N THR A 321 4.25 -1.46 -16.26
CA THR A 321 4.34 -0.76 -14.98
C THR A 321 5.81 -0.52 -14.64
N SER A 322 6.48 0.28 -15.46
CA SER A 322 7.87 0.71 -15.22
C SER A 322 7.98 1.27 -13.79
N GLY A 323 8.93 0.74 -13.02
CA GLY A 323 9.17 1.21 -11.66
C GLY A 323 8.14 0.74 -10.63
N ARG A 324 7.54 -0.45 -10.78
CA ARG A 324 6.95 -1.17 -9.63
C ARG A 324 7.91 -2.28 -9.19
N GLY A 325 8.15 -2.43 -7.90
CA GLY A 325 9.12 -3.36 -7.28
C GLY A 325 8.81 -4.86 -7.45
N VAL A 326 8.47 -5.27 -8.67
CA VAL A 326 8.17 -6.64 -9.11
C VAL A 326 9.13 -7.10 -10.22
N GLY A 327 10.18 -6.31 -10.49
CA GLY A 327 11.07 -6.52 -11.63
C GLY A 327 11.86 -7.84 -11.51
N GLU A 328 12.21 -8.20 -10.28
CA GLU A 328 12.95 -9.39 -9.93
C GLU A 328 12.13 -10.66 -10.22
N GLU A 329 10.85 -10.69 -9.83
CA GLU A 329 9.91 -11.77 -10.14
C GLU A 329 9.67 -11.91 -11.64
N LEU A 330 9.46 -10.78 -12.33
CA LEU A 330 9.23 -10.76 -13.77
C LEU A 330 10.43 -11.31 -14.54
N GLY A 331 11.65 -10.93 -14.14
CA GLY A 331 12.87 -11.43 -14.74
C GLY A 331 13.08 -12.93 -14.50
N LEU A 332 12.83 -13.43 -13.28
CA LEU A 332 12.92 -14.86 -12.97
C LEU A 332 11.87 -15.68 -13.72
N ALA A 333 10.65 -15.18 -13.86
CA ALA A 333 9.62 -15.82 -14.67
C ALA A 333 10.03 -15.99 -16.13
N ARG A 334 10.66 -14.96 -16.72
CA ARG A 334 11.20 -15.03 -18.09
C ARG A 334 12.38 -16.00 -18.18
N ALA A 335 13.25 -16.04 -17.17
CA ALA A 335 14.36 -16.99 -17.12
C ALA A 335 13.87 -18.43 -17.13
N TRP A 336 12.92 -18.78 -16.25
CA TRP A 336 12.32 -20.11 -16.20
C TRP A 336 11.52 -20.47 -17.46
N ALA A 337 10.78 -19.51 -18.04
CA ALA A 337 10.10 -19.75 -19.31
C ALA A 337 11.07 -20.04 -20.47
N ALA A 338 12.20 -19.33 -20.55
CA ALA A 338 13.25 -19.62 -21.51
C ALA A 338 13.86 -21.01 -21.30
N TYR A 339 14.09 -21.38 -20.03
CA TYR A 339 14.59 -22.71 -19.67
C TYR A 339 13.64 -23.83 -20.10
N ALA A 340 12.33 -23.69 -19.82
CA ALA A 340 11.33 -24.68 -20.22
C ALA A 340 11.20 -24.83 -21.74
N LEU A 341 11.60 -23.80 -22.51
CA LEU A 341 11.65 -23.85 -23.98
C LEU A 341 12.99 -24.39 -24.52
N GLY A 342 13.92 -24.78 -23.65
CA GLY A 342 15.25 -25.33 -24.02
C GLY A 342 16.33 -24.27 -24.28
N ASP A 343 16.03 -22.98 -24.08
CA ASP A 343 17.01 -21.89 -24.23
C ASP A 343 17.74 -21.62 -22.90
N HIS A 344 18.59 -22.58 -22.51
CA HIS A 344 19.31 -22.56 -21.23
C HIS A 344 20.27 -21.36 -21.12
N THR A 345 20.95 -21.00 -22.22
CA THR A 345 21.86 -19.86 -22.26
C THR A 345 21.12 -18.56 -21.93
N ARG A 346 19.96 -18.34 -22.55
CA ARG A 346 19.13 -17.16 -22.26
C ARG A 346 18.57 -17.20 -20.84
N ALA A 347 18.16 -18.37 -20.35
CA ALA A 347 17.67 -18.51 -18.99
C ALA A 347 18.71 -18.06 -17.95
N ILE A 348 19.95 -18.54 -18.08
CA ILE A 348 21.08 -18.18 -17.21
C ILE A 348 21.39 -16.68 -17.32
N ALA A 349 21.42 -16.12 -18.53
CA ALA A 349 21.67 -14.69 -18.73
C ALA A 349 20.60 -13.81 -18.07
N LEU A 350 19.32 -14.18 -18.20
CA LEU A 350 18.21 -13.46 -17.56
C LEU A 350 18.28 -13.54 -16.03
N ALA A 351 18.49 -14.72 -15.46
CA ALA A 351 18.62 -14.89 -14.01
C ALA A 351 19.84 -14.15 -13.43
N THR A 352 20.96 -14.13 -14.17
CA THR A 352 22.15 -13.36 -13.80
C THR A 352 21.88 -11.86 -13.79
N ALA A 353 21.15 -11.34 -14.79
CA ALA A 353 20.76 -9.93 -14.84
C ALA A 353 19.82 -9.54 -13.69
N VAL A 354 18.89 -10.43 -13.30
CA VAL A 354 18.03 -10.24 -12.13
C VAL A 354 18.86 -10.15 -10.86
N LEU A 355 19.81 -11.08 -10.65
CA LEU A 355 20.69 -11.07 -9.49
C LEU A 355 21.46 -9.74 -9.39
N ALA A 356 22.11 -9.33 -10.47
CA ALA A 356 22.87 -8.07 -10.51
C ALA A 356 21.99 -6.85 -10.20
N THR A 357 20.76 -6.83 -10.71
CA THR A 357 19.78 -5.76 -10.43
C THR A 357 19.39 -5.74 -8.96
N ALA A 358 19.07 -6.90 -8.37
CA ALA A 358 18.70 -7.00 -6.96
C ALA A 358 19.85 -6.53 -6.04
N GLU A 359 21.09 -6.92 -6.34
CA GLU A 359 22.28 -6.51 -5.60
C GLU A 359 22.53 -4.99 -5.70
N ALA A 360 22.42 -4.42 -6.90
CA ALA A 360 22.58 -2.98 -7.11
C ALA A 360 21.57 -2.15 -6.28
N ARG A 361 20.35 -2.67 -6.11
CA ARG A 361 19.27 -2.02 -5.33
C ARG A 361 19.37 -2.27 -3.83
N GLY A 362 20.24 -3.17 -3.38
CA GLY A 362 20.28 -3.63 -1.99
C GLY A 362 19.05 -4.44 -1.59
N ALA A 363 18.43 -5.12 -2.55
CA ALA A 363 17.33 -6.03 -2.33
C ALA A 363 17.87 -7.43 -1.98
N ASP A 364 18.63 -7.52 -0.89
CA ASP A 364 19.42 -8.70 -0.55
C ASP A 364 18.60 -10.00 -0.41
N GLY A 365 17.34 -9.90 0.05
CA GLY A 365 16.41 -11.04 0.10
C GLY A 365 16.06 -11.56 -1.30
N PHE A 366 15.80 -10.66 -2.25
CA PHE A 366 15.58 -11.05 -3.65
C PHE A 366 16.87 -11.51 -4.33
N ALA A 367 18.02 -10.92 -4.00
CA ALA A 367 19.31 -11.37 -4.51
C ALA A 367 19.60 -12.82 -4.06
N ALA A 368 19.34 -13.16 -2.79
CA ALA A 368 19.46 -14.52 -2.29
C ALA A 368 18.57 -15.50 -3.06
N ARG A 369 17.30 -15.14 -3.27
CA ARG A 369 16.38 -15.94 -4.11
C ARG A 369 16.90 -16.09 -5.54
N ALA A 370 17.35 -15.01 -6.18
CA ALA A 370 17.86 -15.04 -7.55
C ALA A 370 19.09 -15.94 -7.69
N ARG A 371 20.00 -15.97 -6.70
CA ARG A 371 21.13 -16.92 -6.66
C ARG A 371 20.65 -18.37 -6.62
N THR A 372 19.66 -18.68 -5.78
CA THR A 372 19.09 -20.03 -5.68
C THR A 372 18.47 -20.47 -7.01
N GLU A 373 17.68 -19.60 -7.64
CA GLU A 373 17.04 -19.91 -8.92
C GLU A 373 18.08 -20.03 -10.06
N LEU A 374 19.11 -19.18 -10.08
CA LEU A 374 20.23 -19.29 -11.01
C LEU A 374 20.97 -20.63 -10.86
N ALA A 375 21.23 -21.07 -9.63
CA ALA A 375 21.87 -22.36 -9.38
C ALA A 375 21.02 -23.54 -9.91
N ARG A 376 19.69 -23.46 -9.76
CA ARG A 376 18.75 -24.46 -10.30
C ARG A 376 18.70 -24.47 -11.82
N LEU A 377 18.83 -23.31 -12.46
CA LEU A 377 18.83 -23.17 -13.92
C LEU A 377 20.16 -23.60 -14.57
N ALA A 378 21.24 -23.65 -13.79
CA ALA A 378 22.58 -24.03 -14.23
C ALA A 378 22.94 -25.50 -13.93
N ALA A 379 22.10 -26.20 -13.16
CA ALA A 379 22.20 -27.63 -12.89
C ALA A 379 21.54 -28.43 -14.02
#